data_AF-A0A8A1LI55-F1
#
_entry.id   AF-A0A8A1LI55-F1
#
_cell.length_a   1.000
_cell.length_b   1.000
_cell.length_c   1.000
_cell.angle_alpha   90.00
_cell.angle_beta   90.00
_cell.angle_gamma   90.00
#
_symmetry.space_group_name_H-M   'P 1'
#
loop_
_entity.id
_entity.type
_entity.pdbx_description
1 polymer ?
#
loop_
_entity_poly.entity_id
_entity_poly.type
_entity_poly.pdbx_seq_one_letter_code
_entity_poly.pdbx_strand_id
1 'polypeptide(L)'
;MECRHRLWDFHGSDAEYIAMLESKLLDAECRLSVQACTSCLSSNSTSCSTTSPGDLTIHEPEFVYYHPARDRQKNEKRKQRGTTRWRVDLNNFLGLIPSMDKWAQKRIDTGFSTVEKNRIAIQILLGRSTEGIFMSEDTGCELPKLKSTDKQSMIARGCSYGSLSQQAREHGIFTMLLAKFHQLVFISYCTVLLSVGNSKESINWMMRRYISDTGPKNLKRYRSGCLFVNQCVASLLDMGWGHKSWEVFLLCAQRPARYGRFTDAPTECHKIFTERLGRTNVPISEDGWIPYCIPSIIKAYAGEDIKMEEICVCLGYDLELISGIHRTFFTPFNPFHHFSHFNPFNYIRPA
;
A
#
# COMPACT_ATOMS: atom_id res chain seq x y z
N MET A 1 26.79 -30.37 36.24
CA MET A 1 27.06 -28.95 35.93
C MET A 1 26.82 -28.76 34.45
N GLU A 2 25.62 -28.30 34.08
CA GLU A 2 25.24 -28.09 32.68
C GLU A 2 25.89 -26.81 32.15
N CYS A 3 26.71 -26.97 31.12
CA CYS A 3 27.39 -25.88 30.43
C CYS A 3 26.33 -25.09 29.64
N ARG A 4 25.87 -23.96 30.19
CA ARG A 4 24.96 -23.04 29.49
C ARG A 4 25.63 -22.59 28.20
N HIS A 5 25.18 -23.10 27.05
CA HIS A 5 25.67 -22.66 25.75
C HIS A 5 25.35 -21.18 25.58
N ARG A 6 26.40 -20.38 25.35
CA ARG A 6 26.26 -18.97 24.99
C ARG A 6 25.63 -18.90 23.61
N LEU A 7 24.68 -17.99 23.45
CA LEU A 7 24.12 -17.67 22.13
C LEU A 7 25.20 -16.95 21.32
N TRP A 8 25.31 -17.28 20.03
CA TRP A 8 26.40 -16.89 19.10
C TRP A 8 27.73 -17.59 19.45
N ASP A 9 28.49 -18.04 18.45
CA ASP A 9 29.80 -18.69 18.61
C ASP A 9 30.83 -17.68 19.14
N PHE A 10 30.65 -17.28 20.41
CA PHE A 10 31.38 -16.23 21.07
C PHE A 10 32.41 -16.84 22.02
N HIS A 11 33.68 -16.59 21.73
CA HIS A 11 34.81 -17.03 22.52
C HIS A 11 35.41 -15.81 23.23
N GLY A 12 35.19 -15.71 24.54
CA GLY A 12 35.65 -14.61 25.39
C GLY A 12 35.28 -14.83 26.86
N SER A 13 35.65 -13.91 27.73
CA SER A 13 35.25 -13.90 29.15
C SER A 13 33.76 -13.54 29.31
N ASP A 14 33.18 -13.79 30.50
CA ASP A 14 31.80 -13.39 30.80
C ASP A 14 31.61 -11.87 30.73
N ALA A 15 32.61 -11.09 31.16
CA ALA A 15 32.57 -9.62 31.07
C ALA A 15 32.49 -9.13 29.62
N GLU A 16 33.24 -9.75 28.71
CA GLU A 16 33.19 -9.42 27.28
C GLU A 16 31.88 -9.88 26.63
N TYR A 17 31.32 -11.00 27.09
CA TYR A 17 30.01 -11.47 26.62
C TYR A 17 28.89 -10.51 27.03
N ILE A 18 28.92 -10.03 28.28
CA ILE A 18 27.96 -9.04 28.79
C ILE A 18 28.08 -7.73 28.00
N ALA A 19 29.29 -7.21 27.80
CA ALA A 19 29.51 -5.99 27.01
C ALA A 19 29.00 -6.13 25.56
N MET A 20 29.18 -7.32 24.94
CA MET A 20 28.62 -7.60 23.62
C MET A 20 27.09 -7.61 23.64
N LEU A 21 26.46 -8.20 24.65
CA LEU A 21 25.00 -8.22 24.79
C LEU A 21 24.43 -6.81 24.99
N GLU A 22 25.05 -6.00 25.84
CA GLU A 22 24.68 -4.60 26.08
C GLU A 22 24.79 -3.76 24.80
N SER A 23 25.88 -3.93 24.05
CA SER A 23 26.07 -3.28 22.74
C SER A 23 24.99 -3.68 21.73
N LYS A 24 24.63 -4.97 21.66
CA LYS A 24 23.54 -5.44 20.79
C LYS A 24 22.17 -4.95 21.24
N LEU A 25 21.95 -4.81 22.55
CA LEU A 25 20.71 -4.28 23.10
C LEU A 25 20.55 -2.80 22.74
N LEU A 26 21.63 -2.01 22.85
CA LEU A 26 21.66 -0.61 22.41
C LEU A 26 21.43 -0.47 20.88
N ASP A 27 22.04 -1.33 20.04
CA ASP A 27 21.79 -1.32 18.59
C ASP A 27 20.32 -1.68 18.27
N ALA A 28 19.74 -2.65 18.99
CA ALA A 28 18.34 -3.00 18.84
C ALA A 28 17.40 -1.86 19.29
N GLU A 29 17.68 -1.20 20.41
CA GLU A 29 16.91 -0.05 20.90
C GLU A 29 17.02 1.16 19.96
N CYS A 30 18.21 1.39 19.37
CA CYS A 30 18.40 2.43 18.36
C CYS A 30 17.57 2.14 17.10
N ARG A 31 17.59 0.89 16.61
CA ARG A 31 16.76 0.46 15.47
C ARG A 31 15.26 0.53 15.76
N LEU A 32 14.84 0.21 16.98
CA LEU A 32 13.46 0.31 17.43
C LEU A 32 13.02 1.77 17.59
N SER A 33 13.91 2.67 18.05
CA SER A 33 13.64 4.11 18.15
C SER A 33 13.50 4.77 16.77
N VAL A 34 14.29 4.34 15.79
CA VAL A 34 14.14 4.76 14.38
C VAL A 34 12.81 4.22 13.78
N GLN A 35 12.36 3.03 14.20
CA GLN A 35 11.03 2.51 13.84
C GLN A 35 9.87 3.19 14.60
N ALA A 36 10.11 3.68 15.81
CA ALA A 36 9.13 4.45 16.59
C ALA A 36 8.92 5.86 15.98
N CYS A 37 9.99 6.51 15.53
CA CYS A 37 9.92 7.80 14.82
C CYS A 37 9.18 7.72 13.47
N THR A 38 9.10 6.52 12.86
CA THR A 38 8.31 6.29 11.64
C THR A 38 6.86 5.87 11.93
N SER A 39 6.48 5.64 13.19
CA SER A 39 5.12 5.25 13.60
C SER A 39 4.35 6.31 14.39
N CYS A 40 4.99 7.40 14.83
CA CYS A 40 4.32 8.52 15.51
C CYS A 40 3.67 9.57 14.58
N LEU A 41 3.74 9.42 13.25
CA LEU A 41 3.02 10.28 12.28
C LEU A 41 1.59 9.79 11.97
N SER A 42 1.01 8.93 12.81
CA SER A 42 -0.35 8.43 12.62
C SER A 42 -1.09 8.36 13.95
N SER A 43 -1.44 9.51 14.52
CA SER A 43 -2.60 9.69 15.40
C SER A 43 -2.88 11.18 15.59
N ASN A 44 -4.03 11.65 15.09
CA ASN A 44 -4.57 12.96 15.43
C ASN A 44 -5.22 12.93 16.83
N SER A 45 -4.77 13.84 17.68
CA SER A 45 -5.51 14.64 18.67
C SER A 45 -6.39 13.97 19.72
N THR A 46 -6.01 14.08 21.00
CA THR A 46 -6.96 14.49 22.07
C THR A 46 -6.25 15.13 23.29
N SER A 47 -6.66 16.37 23.61
CA SER A 47 -6.60 17.07 24.91
C SER A 47 -5.31 17.04 25.75
N CYS A 48 -4.54 18.14 25.73
CA CYS A 48 -3.70 18.53 26.86
C CYS A 48 -4.59 19.17 27.93
N SER A 49 -4.99 18.36 28.90
CA SER A 49 -5.57 18.85 30.15
C SER A 49 -4.42 19.29 31.05
N THR A 50 -4.43 20.57 31.42
CA THR A 50 -3.59 21.14 32.46
C THR A 50 -3.90 20.46 33.79
N THR A 51 -2.99 19.63 34.28
CA THR A 51 -2.95 19.20 35.69
C THR A 51 -1.69 19.74 36.33
N SER A 52 -1.92 20.55 37.36
CA SER A 52 -0.97 21.15 38.29
C SER A 52 0.03 20.15 38.89
N PRO A 53 1.18 20.60 39.42
CA PRO A 53 2.24 19.72 39.88
C PRO A 53 1.85 19.07 41.21
N GLY A 54 1.68 17.74 41.20
CA GLY A 54 1.42 16.95 42.40
C GLY A 54 2.12 15.59 42.32
N ASP A 55 3.05 15.39 43.24
CA ASP A 55 3.71 14.14 43.67
C ASP A 55 4.09 13.08 42.62
N LEU A 56 5.38 13.08 42.28
CA LEU A 56 6.06 11.91 41.74
C LEU A 56 6.39 10.92 42.88
N THR A 57 5.43 10.08 43.26
CA THR A 57 5.77 8.84 43.96
C THR A 57 6.36 7.86 42.96
N ILE A 58 7.68 7.67 43.04
CA ILE A 58 8.44 6.66 42.28
C ILE A 58 7.95 5.28 42.75
N HIS A 59 7.16 4.59 41.93
CA HIS A 59 6.86 3.17 42.16
C HIS A 59 8.12 2.35 41.86
N GLU A 60 8.55 1.59 42.87
CA GLU A 60 9.62 0.61 42.76
C GLU A 60 9.22 -0.47 41.72
N PRO A 61 10.11 -0.82 40.76
CA PRO A 61 9.75 -1.74 39.69
C PRO A 61 9.56 -3.17 40.22
N GLU A 62 8.36 -3.71 40.04
CA GLU A 62 8.04 -5.10 40.39
C GLU A 62 8.60 -6.06 39.33
N PHE A 63 9.48 -6.97 39.75
CA PHE A 63 10.02 -8.02 38.88
C PHE A 63 8.96 -9.11 38.63
N VAL A 64 8.39 -9.14 37.43
CA VAL A 64 7.46 -10.20 37.01
C VAL A 64 8.26 -11.41 36.51
N TYR A 65 8.24 -12.50 37.29
CA TYR A 65 8.87 -13.76 36.90
C TYR A 65 8.08 -14.43 35.75
N TYR A 66 8.73 -14.57 34.59
CA TYR A 66 8.16 -15.22 33.42
C TYR A 66 7.90 -16.72 33.69
N HIS A 67 6.66 -17.17 33.46
CA HIS A 67 6.24 -18.56 33.66
C HIS A 67 5.74 -19.17 32.33
N PRO A 68 6.58 -19.95 31.61
CA PRO A 68 6.29 -20.41 30.25
C PRO A 68 5.07 -21.35 30.14
N ALA A 69 4.68 -22.01 31.23
CA ALA A 69 3.51 -22.89 31.26
C ALA A 69 2.17 -22.12 31.23
N ARG A 70 2.10 -20.94 31.85
CA ARG A 70 0.89 -20.09 31.86
C ARG A 70 0.63 -19.48 30.48
N ASP A 71 1.68 -19.08 29.77
CA ASP A 71 1.53 -18.50 28.42
C ASP A 71 1.20 -19.53 27.34
N ARG A 72 1.64 -20.79 27.47
CA ARG A 72 1.17 -21.86 26.58
C ARG A 72 -0.35 -22.06 26.68
N GLN A 73 -0.89 -22.15 27.89
CA GLN A 73 -2.34 -22.29 28.10
C GLN A 73 -3.13 -21.03 27.70
N LYS A 74 -2.56 -19.83 27.91
CA LYS A 74 -3.17 -18.56 27.48
C LYS A 74 -3.19 -18.43 25.95
N ASN A 75 -2.15 -18.88 25.26
CA ASN A 75 -2.05 -18.89 23.81
C ASN A 75 -2.96 -19.94 23.14
N GLU A 76 -3.15 -21.11 23.76
CA GLU A 76 -4.11 -22.11 23.30
C GLU A 76 -5.56 -21.65 23.48
N LYS A 77 -5.89 -21.03 24.63
CA LYS A 77 -7.22 -20.42 24.85
C LYS A 77 -7.47 -19.20 23.96
N ARG A 78 -6.45 -18.38 23.65
CA ARG A 78 -6.56 -17.26 22.67
C ARG A 78 -6.75 -17.75 21.23
N LYS A 79 -6.15 -18.90 20.86
CA LYS A 79 -6.37 -19.54 19.55
C LYS A 79 -7.83 -19.96 19.32
N GLN A 80 -8.60 -20.19 20.39
CA GLN A 80 -9.98 -20.69 20.30
C GLN A 80 -11.08 -19.63 20.43
N ARG A 81 -10.79 -18.38 20.86
CA ARG A 81 -11.83 -17.36 21.15
C ARG A 81 -11.61 -15.95 20.58
N GLY A 82 -10.55 -15.72 19.81
CA GLY A 82 -10.34 -14.43 19.15
C GLY A 82 -10.85 -14.45 17.71
N THR A 83 -11.59 -13.43 17.27
CA THR A 83 -11.82 -13.15 15.84
C THR A 83 -10.50 -13.33 15.09
N THR A 84 -10.50 -14.21 14.09
CA THR A 84 -9.32 -14.51 13.27
C THR A 84 -8.76 -13.20 12.69
N ARG A 85 -7.43 -13.06 12.71
CA ARG A 85 -6.75 -11.81 12.30
C ARG A 85 -7.19 -11.31 10.92
N TRP A 86 -7.44 -12.23 9.99
CA TRP A 86 -7.91 -11.89 8.64
C TRP A 86 -9.26 -11.15 8.68
N ARG A 87 -10.17 -11.51 9.60
CA ARG A 87 -11.51 -10.92 9.71
C ARG A 87 -11.45 -9.50 10.26
N VAL A 88 -10.57 -9.27 11.23
CA VAL A 88 -10.29 -7.91 11.74
C VAL A 88 -9.70 -7.03 10.64
N ASP A 89 -8.71 -7.54 9.90
CA ASP A 89 -8.11 -6.80 8.79
C ASP A 89 -9.11 -6.51 7.67
N LEU A 90 -10.03 -7.45 7.38
CA LEU A 90 -11.09 -7.28 6.38
C LEU A 90 -12.11 -6.22 6.83
N ASN A 91 -12.60 -6.29 8.05
CA ASN A 91 -13.53 -5.29 8.59
C ASN A 91 -12.91 -3.88 8.60
N ASN A 92 -11.62 -3.78 8.95
CA ASN A 92 -10.89 -2.52 8.87
C ASN A 92 -10.80 -2.00 7.43
N PHE A 93 -10.55 -2.89 6.45
CA PHE A 93 -10.54 -2.51 5.04
C PHE A 93 -11.92 -2.05 4.55
N LEU A 94 -12.98 -2.80 4.87
CA LEU A 94 -14.36 -2.45 4.53
C LEU A 94 -14.78 -1.10 5.16
N GLY A 95 -14.30 -0.79 6.36
CA GLY A 95 -14.53 0.50 7.01
C GLY A 95 -13.85 1.69 6.32
N LEU A 96 -12.86 1.46 5.45
CA LEU A 96 -12.21 2.51 4.67
C LEU A 96 -12.97 2.86 3.38
N ILE A 97 -13.81 1.95 2.89
CA ILE A 97 -14.56 2.11 1.64
C ILE A 97 -15.67 3.13 1.89
N PRO A 98 -15.71 4.25 1.15
CA PRO A 98 -16.74 5.26 1.34
C PRO A 98 -18.11 4.72 0.89
N SER A 99 -19.17 5.24 1.50
CA SER A 99 -20.51 5.12 0.95
C SER A 99 -20.60 5.87 -0.39
N MET A 100 -21.60 5.54 -1.22
CA MET A 100 -21.73 6.10 -2.57
C MET A 100 -21.81 7.64 -2.58
N ASP A 101 -22.49 8.24 -1.60
CA ASP A 101 -22.61 9.69 -1.39
C ASP A 101 -21.30 10.36 -0.98
N LYS A 102 -20.37 9.62 -0.35
CA LYS A 102 -19.06 10.13 0.12
C LYS A 102 -17.92 9.88 -0.87
N TRP A 103 -18.22 9.32 -2.05
CA TRP A 103 -17.18 8.93 -3.01
C TRP A 103 -16.40 10.12 -3.56
N ALA A 104 -17.11 11.21 -3.92
CA ALA A 104 -16.48 12.43 -4.40
C ALA A 104 -15.56 13.04 -3.34
N GLN A 105 -16.02 13.09 -2.08
CA GLN A 105 -15.20 13.55 -0.96
C GLN A 105 -13.96 12.67 -0.78
N LYS A 106 -14.11 11.34 -0.88
CA LYS A 106 -12.98 10.42 -0.80
C LYS A 106 -11.94 10.70 -1.88
N ARG A 107 -12.36 10.98 -3.11
CA ARG A 107 -11.45 11.38 -4.21
C ARG A 107 -10.73 12.69 -3.89
N ILE A 108 -11.41 13.68 -3.31
CA ILE A 108 -10.79 14.95 -2.86
C ILE A 108 -9.74 14.67 -1.78
N ASP A 109 -10.11 13.96 -0.72
CA ASP A 109 -9.24 13.65 0.42
C ASP A 109 -7.98 12.85 0.05
N THR A 110 -8.02 12.18 -1.10
CA THR A 110 -6.94 11.31 -1.60
C THR A 110 -6.18 11.88 -2.79
N GLY A 111 -6.57 13.06 -3.30
CA GLY A 111 -5.93 13.73 -4.43
C GLY A 111 -6.29 13.17 -5.81
N PHE A 112 -7.38 12.40 -5.92
CA PHE A 112 -7.90 11.79 -7.16
C PHE A 112 -9.21 12.45 -7.63
N SER A 113 -9.43 13.74 -7.37
CA SER A 113 -10.71 14.42 -7.62
C SER A 113 -10.88 15.01 -9.02
N THR A 114 -9.81 15.14 -9.81
CA THR A 114 -9.86 15.77 -11.14
C THR A 114 -9.46 14.82 -12.26
N VAL A 115 -9.98 15.08 -13.46
CA VAL A 115 -9.61 14.37 -14.70
C VAL A 115 -8.09 14.46 -14.94
N GLU A 116 -7.48 15.60 -14.65
CA GLU A 116 -6.05 15.79 -14.82
C GLU A 116 -5.24 14.88 -13.88
N LYS A 117 -5.60 14.81 -12.58
CA LYS A 117 -4.96 13.87 -11.64
C LYS A 117 -5.20 12.41 -12.04
N ASN A 118 -6.36 12.08 -12.62
CA ASN A 118 -6.62 10.75 -13.17
C ASN A 118 -5.66 10.41 -14.32
N ARG A 119 -5.50 11.31 -15.28
CA ARG A 119 -4.56 11.14 -16.40
C ARG A 119 -3.13 11.00 -15.91
N ILE A 120 -2.69 11.87 -14.99
CA ILE A 120 -1.37 11.79 -14.35
C ILE A 120 -1.17 10.42 -13.69
N ALA A 121 -2.14 9.95 -12.91
CA ALA A 121 -2.06 8.66 -12.25
C ALA A 121 -1.93 7.50 -13.26
N ILE A 122 -2.69 7.54 -14.36
CA ILE A 122 -2.59 6.55 -15.44
C ILE A 122 -1.22 6.62 -16.12
N GLN A 123 -0.68 7.81 -16.41
CA GLN A 123 0.67 7.94 -16.99
C GLN A 123 1.76 7.34 -16.10
N ILE A 124 1.68 7.58 -14.78
CA ILE A 124 2.59 6.98 -13.79
C ILE A 124 2.45 5.45 -13.79
N LEU A 125 1.20 4.96 -13.79
CA LEU A 125 0.91 3.52 -13.86
C LEU A 125 1.32 2.87 -15.18
N LEU A 126 1.62 3.65 -16.22
CA LEU A 126 2.15 3.18 -17.50
C LEU A 126 3.66 3.46 -17.64
N GLY A 127 4.31 3.98 -16.59
CA GLY A 127 5.76 4.13 -16.51
C GLY A 127 6.31 5.35 -17.24
N ARG A 128 5.45 6.34 -17.55
CA ARG A 128 5.91 7.59 -18.16
C ARG A 128 6.53 8.51 -17.12
N SER A 129 7.56 9.25 -17.51
CA SER A 129 8.19 10.27 -16.66
C SER A 129 7.19 11.38 -16.34
N THR A 130 7.16 11.78 -15.06
CA THR A 130 6.31 12.85 -14.55
C THR A 130 7.11 14.07 -14.11
N GLU A 131 8.26 14.30 -14.74
CA GLU A 131 9.05 15.51 -14.51
C GLU A 131 8.17 16.75 -14.72
N GLY A 132 8.07 17.58 -13.66
CA GLY A 132 7.31 18.84 -13.68
C GLY A 132 5.84 18.78 -13.25
N ILE A 133 5.23 17.60 -13.10
CA ILE A 133 3.78 17.48 -12.88
C ILE A 133 3.31 17.95 -11.49
N PHE A 134 4.14 17.77 -10.46
CA PHE A 134 3.79 18.14 -9.08
C PHE A 134 4.23 19.55 -8.68
N MET A 135 4.73 20.36 -9.62
CA MET A 135 5.35 21.66 -9.33
C MET A 135 4.54 22.87 -9.83
N SER A 136 3.41 22.67 -10.51
CA SER A 136 2.73 23.75 -11.25
C SER A 136 1.35 24.16 -10.73
N GLU A 137 0.88 23.64 -9.59
CA GLU A 137 -0.38 24.13 -9.00
C GLU A 137 -0.07 25.39 -8.18
N ASP A 138 -0.05 26.53 -8.87
CA ASP A 138 -0.01 27.87 -8.27
C ASP A 138 -1.38 28.16 -7.65
N THR A 139 -1.71 27.45 -6.56
CA THR A 139 -2.82 27.81 -5.69
C THR A 139 -2.40 29.08 -4.96
N GLY A 140 -2.87 30.22 -5.47
CA GLY A 140 -2.61 31.54 -4.91
C GLY A 140 -2.70 31.54 -3.39
N CYS A 141 -1.65 32.06 -2.75
CA CYS A 141 -1.54 32.09 -1.30
C CYS A 141 -2.56 33.10 -0.72
N GLU A 142 -3.65 32.61 -0.11
CA GLU A 142 -4.59 33.46 0.61
C GLU A 142 -3.90 34.08 1.83
N LEU A 143 -3.84 35.41 1.86
CA LEU A 143 -3.27 36.15 2.98
C LEU A 143 -4.37 36.48 4.01
N PRO A 144 -4.10 36.33 5.32
CA PRO A 144 -5.03 36.76 6.35
C PRO A 144 -5.20 38.28 6.34
N LYS A 145 -6.29 38.77 6.94
CA LYS A 145 -6.48 40.21 7.19
C LYS A 145 -5.39 40.70 8.16
N LEU A 146 -4.49 41.54 7.66
CA LEU A 146 -3.34 42.04 8.41
C LEU A 146 -3.69 43.27 9.25
N LYS A 147 -3.12 43.36 10.46
CA LYS A 147 -3.13 44.58 11.28
C LYS A 147 -1.95 45.48 10.90
N SER A 148 -2.01 46.77 11.23
CA SER A 148 -0.92 47.71 10.96
C SER A 148 0.38 47.38 11.70
N THR A 149 0.30 46.64 12.81
CA THR A 149 1.46 46.17 13.59
C THR A 149 2.12 44.93 13.00
N ASP A 150 1.50 44.29 12.01
CA ASP A 150 1.95 43.01 11.50
C ASP A 150 3.11 43.17 10.51
N LYS A 151 4.10 42.28 10.62
CA LYS A 151 5.20 42.20 9.65
C LYS A 151 4.74 41.46 8.39
N GLN A 152 4.10 42.18 7.49
CA GLN A 152 3.49 41.64 6.26
C GLN A 152 4.39 40.66 5.50
N SER A 153 5.68 40.98 5.30
CA SER A 153 6.61 40.10 4.57
C SER A 153 6.94 38.79 5.30
N MET A 154 6.86 38.76 6.63
CA MET A 154 7.04 37.53 7.41
C MET A 154 5.79 36.68 7.36
N ILE A 155 4.61 37.29 7.47
CA ILE A 155 3.33 36.58 7.37
C ILE A 155 3.15 35.99 5.96
N ALA A 156 3.45 36.76 4.91
CA ALA A 156 3.40 36.26 3.55
C ALA A 156 4.30 35.03 3.34
N ARG A 157 5.55 35.08 3.81
CA ARG A 157 6.45 33.91 3.76
C ARG A 157 5.94 32.72 4.58
N GLY A 158 5.36 32.97 5.75
CA GLY A 158 4.72 31.94 6.57
C GLY A 158 3.53 31.29 5.85
N CYS A 159 2.67 32.07 5.22
CA CYS A 159 1.55 31.57 4.43
C CYS A 159 2.03 30.79 3.19
N SER A 160 3.09 31.25 2.50
CA SER A 160 3.70 30.49 1.40
C SER A 160 4.24 29.15 1.87
N TYR A 161 4.96 29.10 3.00
CA TYR A 161 5.47 27.85 3.57
C TYR A 161 4.33 26.92 4.04
N GLY A 162 3.27 27.48 4.63
CA GLY A 162 2.07 26.74 5.01
C GLY A 162 1.40 26.08 3.80
N SER A 163 1.24 26.82 2.70
CA SER A 163 0.72 26.30 1.43
C SER A 163 1.59 25.16 0.90
N LEU A 164 2.93 25.33 0.89
CA LEU A 164 3.85 24.26 0.50
C LEU A 164 3.73 23.01 1.38
N SER A 165 3.59 23.16 2.70
CA SER A 165 3.38 22.03 3.62
C SER A 165 2.07 21.30 3.35
N GLN A 166 1.00 22.04 3.03
CA GLN A 166 -0.28 21.45 2.68
C GLN A 166 -0.19 20.67 1.36
N GLN A 167 0.39 21.26 0.32
CA GLN A 167 0.62 20.59 -0.97
C GLN A 167 1.47 19.32 -0.79
N ALA A 168 2.54 19.37 0.00
CA ALA A 168 3.39 18.22 0.30
C ALA A 168 2.59 17.07 0.97
N ARG A 169 1.67 17.39 1.88
CA ARG A 169 0.80 16.41 2.50
C ARG A 169 -0.17 15.78 1.49
N GLU A 170 -0.84 16.59 0.69
CA GLU A 170 -1.82 16.13 -0.30
C GLU A 170 -1.16 15.24 -1.37
N HIS A 171 -0.04 15.70 -1.94
CA HIS A 171 0.77 14.92 -2.86
C HIS A 171 1.34 13.65 -2.22
N GLY A 172 1.68 13.69 -0.93
CA GLY A 172 2.12 12.51 -0.18
C GLY A 172 1.05 11.43 -0.10
N ILE A 173 -0.21 11.78 0.14
CA ILE A 173 -1.33 10.83 0.19
C ILE A 173 -1.57 10.21 -1.19
N PHE A 174 -1.69 11.05 -2.23
CA PHE A 174 -1.86 10.62 -3.61
C PHE A 174 -0.77 9.63 -4.03
N THR A 175 0.49 10.04 -3.85
CA THR A 175 1.66 9.24 -4.24
C THR A 175 1.73 7.92 -3.49
N MET A 176 1.44 7.93 -2.17
CA MET A 176 1.41 6.71 -1.37
C MET A 176 0.35 5.71 -1.86
N LEU A 177 -0.87 6.18 -2.14
CA LEU A 177 -1.96 5.31 -2.60
C LEU A 177 -1.67 4.77 -4.00
N LEU A 178 -1.20 5.63 -4.90
CA LEU A 178 -0.82 5.24 -6.25
C LEU A 178 0.32 4.21 -6.24
N ALA A 179 1.33 4.38 -5.38
CA ALA A 179 2.41 3.40 -5.23
C ALA A 179 1.91 2.04 -4.74
N LYS A 180 0.96 1.99 -3.78
CA LYS A 180 0.35 0.72 -3.33
C LYS A 180 -0.48 0.07 -4.43
N PHE A 181 -1.22 0.85 -5.21
CA PHE A 181 -1.97 0.33 -6.35
C PHE A 181 -1.03 -0.19 -7.45
N HIS A 182 0.06 0.52 -7.72
CA HIS A 182 1.12 0.06 -8.62
C HIS A 182 1.71 -1.29 -8.15
N GLN A 183 1.96 -1.47 -6.85
CA GLN A 183 2.39 -2.76 -6.30
C GLN A 183 1.36 -3.88 -6.56
N LEU A 184 0.07 -3.60 -6.41
CA LEU A 184 -1.01 -4.53 -6.73
C LEU A 184 -0.99 -4.91 -8.23
N VAL A 185 -0.86 -3.94 -9.12
CA VAL A 185 -0.76 -4.16 -10.57
C VAL A 185 0.48 -5.00 -10.90
N PHE A 186 1.65 -4.64 -10.36
CA PHE A 186 2.90 -5.36 -10.58
C PHE A 186 2.85 -6.82 -10.11
N ILE A 187 2.28 -7.08 -8.93
CA ILE A 187 2.13 -8.46 -8.42
C ILE A 187 1.11 -9.24 -9.26
N SER A 188 0.07 -8.58 -9.75
CA SER A 188 -0.90 -9.17 -10.69
C SER A 188 -0.19 -9.54 -12.01
N TYR A 189 0.66 -8.66 -12.54
CA TYR A 189 1.50 -8.95 -13.70
C TYR A 189 2.45 -10.12 -13.47
N CYS A 190 3.12 -10.19 -12.31
CA CYS A 190 3.92 -11.34 -11.92
C CYS A 190 3.12 -12.66 -11.90
N THR A 191 1.83 -12.59 -11.59
CA THR A 191 0.94 -13.76 -11.58
C THR A 191 0.61 -14.19 -13.02
N VAL A 192 0.38 -13.24 -13.92
CA VAL A 192 0.21 -13.49 -15.36
C VAL A 192 1.49 -14.07 -15.97
N LEU A 193 2.66 -13.51 -15.66
CA LEU A 193 3.93 -14.04 -16.18
C LEU A 193 4.16 -15.51 -15.81
N LEU A 194 3.77 -15.91 -14.59
CA LEU A 194 3.79 -17.32 -14.18
C LEU A 194 2.79 -18.16 -14.96
N SER A 195 1.57 -17.66 -15.21
CA SER A 195 0.56 -18.44 -15.94
C SER A 195 0.94 -18.66 -17.42
N VAL A 196 1.69 -17.75 -18.02
CA VAL A 196 2.20 -17.89 -19.41
C VAL A 196 3.53 -18.66 -19.49
N GLY A 197 4.01 -19.25 -18.39
CA GLY A 197 5.12 -20.21 -18.40
C GLY A 197 6.50 -19.67 -17.99
N ASN A 198 6.62 -18.43 -17.49
CA ASN A 198 7.90 -17.94 -16.98
C ASN A 198 8.34 -18.67 -15.69
N SER A 199 9.65 -18.79 -15.48
CA SER A 199 10.19 -19.50 -14.33
C SER A 199 9.85 -18.82 -13.01
N LYS A 200 9.50 -19.63 -12.01
CA LYS A 200 9.15 -19.15 -10.67
C LYS A 200 10.32 -18.44 -9.99
N GLU A 201 11.54 -18.83 -10.32
CA GLU A 201 12.80 -18.29 -9.83
C GLU A 201 12.95 -16.83 -10.29
N SER A 202 12.79 -16.55 -11.59
CA SER A 202 12.86 -15.20 -12.16
C SER A 202 11.77 -14.29 -11.59
N ILE A 203 10.53 -14.79 -11.50
CA ILE A 203 9.42 -14.00 -10.93
C ILE A 203 9.65 -13.72 -9.44
N ASN A 204 10.11 -14.70 -8.66
CA ASN A 204 10.42 -14.48 -7.25
C ASN A 204 11.59 -13.49 -7.08
N TRP A 205 12.61 -13.53 -7.96
CA TRP A 205 13.69 -12.54 -7.95
C TRP A 205 13.15 -11.12 -8.15
N MET A 206 12.29 -10.90 -9.16
CA MET A 206 11.67 -9.59 -9.40
C MET A 206 10.85 -9.12 -8.19
N MET A 207 10.03 -10.00 -7.61
CA MET A 207 9.22 -9.64 -6.45
C MET A 207 10.06 -9.33 -5.21
N ARG A 208 11.20 -10.01 -4.99
CA ARG A 208 12.12 -9.65 -3.90
C ARG A 208 12.70 -8.27 -4.10
N ARG A 209 13.12 -7.97 -5.33
CA ARG A 209 13.76 -6.71 -5.68
C ARG A 209 12.82 -5.51 -5.55
N TYR A 210 11.57 -5.65 -5.99
CA TYR A 210 10.65 -4.52 -6.19
C TYR A 210 9.47 -4.47 -5.21
N ILE A 211 9.16 -5.55 -4.49
CA ILE A 211 8.07 -5.59 -3.52
C ILE A 211 8.58 -5.77 -2.10
N SER A 212 9.28 -6.86 -1.84
CA SER A 212 9.74 -7.20 -0.49
C SER A 212 10.71 -8.36 -0.52
N ASP A 213 11.90 -8.15 0.03
CA ASP A 213 12.92 -9.19 0.16
C ASP A 213 12.51 -10.22 1.22
N THR A 214 11.69 -11.17 0.80
CA THR A 214 11.12 -12.22 1.65
C THR A 214 11.18 -13.58 0.96
N GLY A 215 10.97 -14.64 1.76
CA GLY A 215 11.00 -16.01 1.28
C GLY A 215 9.89 -16.33 0.26
N PRO A 216 10.07 -17.35 -0.60
CA PRO A 216 9.11 -17.71 -1.65
C PRO A 216 7.68 -17.96 -1.17
N LYS A 217 7.50 -18.43 0.07
CA LYS A 217 6.19 -18.65 0.68
C LYS A 217 5.40 -17.34 0.82
N ASN A 218 6.04 -16.26 1.25
CA ASN A 218 5.42 -14.94 1.40
C ASN A 218 5.12 -14.32 0.03
N LEU A 219 6.02 -14.48 -0.94
CA LEU A 219 5.80 -14.02 -2.31
C LEU A 219 4.59 -14.72 -2.97
N LYS A 220 4.47 -16.06 -2.78
CA LYS A 220 3.27 -16.81 -3.20
C LYS A 220 2.02 -16.27 -2.53
N ARG A 221 2.09 -15.93 -1.24
CA ARG A 221 0.98 -15.35 -0.49
C ARG A 221 0.58 -13.97 -1.03
N TYR A 222 1.53 -13.13 -1.41
CA TYR A 222 1.24 -11.84 -2.04
C TYR A 222 0.53 -12.01 -3.39
N ARG A 223 1.02 -12.92 -4.25
CA ARG A 223 0.34 -13.24 -5.52
C ARG A 223 -1.08 -13.73 -5.29
N SER A 224 -1.28 -14.63 -4.34
CA SER A 224 -2.62 -15.15 -3.98
C SER A 224 -3.54 -14.02 -3.49
N GLY A 225 -3.02 -13.08 -2.70
CA GLY A 225 -3.77 -11.91 -2.23
C GLY A 225 -4.17 -10.97 -3.35
N CYS A 226 -3.28 -10.71 -4.31
CA CYS A 226 -3.60 -9.91 -5.48
C CYS A 226 -4.59 -10.61 -6.41
N LEU A 227 -4.51 -11.93 -6.56
CA LEU A 227 -5.52 -12.70 -7.30
C LEU A 227 -6.89 -12.59 -6.64
N PHE A 228 -6.97 -12.71 -5.31
CA PHE A 228 -8.20 -12.47 -4.54
C PHE A 228 -8.77 -11.06 -4.79
N VAL A 229 -7.91 -10.04 -4.83
CA VAL A 229 -8.34 -8.66 -5.14
C VAL A 229 -8.95 -8.59 -6.55
N ASN A 230 -8.30 -9.16 -7.57
CA ASN A 230 -8.84 -9.16 -8.93
C ASN A 230 -10.18 -9.91 -9.03
N GLN A 231 -10.35 -11.02 -8.31
CA GLN A 231 -11.65 -11.71 -8.20
C GLN A 231 -12.72 -10.83 -7.54
N CYS A 232 -12.36 -10.07 -6.50
CA CYS A 232 -13.28 -9.11 -5.89
C CYS A 232 -13.68 -8.00 -6.88
N VAL A 233 -12.74 -7.48 -7.67
CA VAL A 233 -13.02 -6.50 -8.72
C VAL A 233 -13.97 -7.07 -9.77
N ALA A 234 -13.70 -8.28 -10.27
CA ALA A 234 -14.57 -8.95 -11.23
C ALA A 234 -16.00 -9.11 -10.70
N SER A 235 -16.16 -9.60 -9.46
CA SER A 235 -17.47 -9.69 -8.83
C SER A 235 -18.15 -8.34 -8.64
N LEU A 236 -17.39 -7.28 -8.35
CA LEU A 236 -17.96 -5.92 -8.26
C LEU A 236 -18.46 -5.43 -9.63
N LEU A 237 -17.73 -5.71 -10.71
CA LEU A 237 -18.19 -5.41 -12.07
C LEU A 237 -19.51 -6.12 -12.38
N ASP A 238 -19.61 -7.41 -12.06
CA ASP A 238 -20.85 -8.20 -12.22
C ASP A 238 -22.01 -7.66 -11.36
N MET A 239 -21.70 -7.04 -10.23
CA MET A 239 -22.66 -6.39 -9.34
C MET A 239 -22.95 -4.92 -9.71
N GLY A 240 -22.45 -4.45 -10.86
CA GLY A 240 -22.76 -3.13 -11.41
C GLY A 240 -21.94 -1.98 -10.84
N TRP A 241 -20.78 -2.24 -10.22
CA TRP A 241 -19.91 -1.20 -9.66
C TRP A 241 -19.08 -0.43 -10.69
N GLY A 242 -19.08 -0.85 -11.95
CA GLY A 242 -18.43 -0.14 -13.05
C GLY A 242 -16.98 0.25 -12.76
N HIS A 243 -16.58 1.48 -13.10
CA HIS A 243 -15.22 1.97 -12.84
C HIS A 243 -14.83 1.95 -11.34
N LYS A 244 -15.80 2.04 -10.43
CA LYS A 244 -15.55 2.05 -8.99
C LYS A 244 -15.03 0.70 -8.47
N SER A 245 -15.24 -0.38 -9.23
CA SER A 245 -14.70 -1.72 -8.91
C SER A 245 -13.19 -1.69 -8.72
N TRP A 246 -12.45 -0.95 -9.56
CA TRP A 246 -11.00 -0.75 -9.40
C TRP A 246 -10.68 0.36 -8.39
N GLU A 247 -11.45 1.45 -8.38
CA GLU A 247 -11.18 2.59 -7.50
C GLU A 247 -11.23 2.23 -6.02
N VAL A 248 -12.04 1.24 -5.60
CA VAL A 248 -12.00 0.72 -4.22
C VAL A 248 -10.56 0.39 -3.81
N PHE A 249 -9.83 -0.31 -4.68
CA PHE A 249 -8.47 -0.77 -4.39
C PHE A 249 -7.39 0.30 -4.64
N LEU A 250 -7.74 1.41 -5.28
CA LEU A 250 -6.89 2.60 -5.41
C LEU A 250 -7.07 3.55 -4.21
N LEU A 251 -8.30 4.01 -3.97
CA LEU A 251 -8.64 4.99 -2.92
C LEU A 251 -8.49 4.41 -1.52
N CYS A 252 -8.62 3.09 -1.39
CA CYS A 252 -8.44 2.35 -0.14
C CYS A 252 -7.24 1.39 -0.22
N ALA A 253 -6.22 1.70 -1.02
CA ALA A 253 -5.10 0.80 -1.29
C ALA A 253 -4.39 0.31 -0.02
N GLN A 254 -4.20 -1.01 0.04
CA GLN A 254 -3.51 -1.71 1.13
C GLN A 254 -2.15 -2.24 0.69
N ARG A 255 -1.28 -2.54 1.67
CA ARG A 255 -0.02 -3.24 1.40
C ARG A 255 -0.31 -4.67 0.92
N PRO A 256 0.49 -5.25 0.01
CA PRO A 256 0.31 -6.63 -0.47
C PRO A 256 0.16 -7.68 0.63
N ALA A 257 0.89 -7.51 1.74
CA ALA A 257 0.81 -8.40 2.90
C ALA A 257 -0.59 -8.43 3.56
N ARG A 258 -1.38 -7.36 3.47
CA ARG A 258 -2.75 -7.33 3.99
C ARG A 258 -3.69 -8.12 3.09
N TYR A 259 -3.61 -7.93 1.77
CA TYR A 259 -4.37 -8.76 0.81
C TYR A 259 -4.03 -10.25 0.94
N GLY A 260 -2.74 -10.58 1.15
CA GLY A 260 -2.31 -11.94 1.41
C GLY A 260 -2.90 -12.56 2.69
N ARG A 261 -3.44 -11.80 3.64
CA ARG A 261 -4.16 -12.36 4.80
C ARG A 261 -5.59 -12.74 4.48
N PHE A 262 -6.22 -12.11 3.50
CA PHE A 262 -7.59 -12.44 3.09
C PHE A 262 -7.65 -13.84 2.47
N THR A 263 -6.53 -14.35 1.96
CA THR A 263 -6.42 -15.72 1.46
C THR A 263 -6.35 -16.79 2.55
N ASP A 264 -6.35 -16.42 3.83
CA ASP A 264 -6.46 -17.39 4.93
C ASP A 264 -7.89 -17.98 5.02
N ALA A 265 -8.88 -17.27 4.49
CA ALA A 265 -10.27 -17.70 4.36
C ALA A 265 -10.92 -17.07 3.12
N PRO A 266 -10.48 -17.42 1.89
CA PRO A 266 -10.78 -16.66 0.67
C PRO A 266 -12.28 -16.63 0.37
N THR A 267 -12.99 -17.74 0.51
CA THR A 267 -14.45 -17.83 0.25
C THR A 267 -15.25 -17.01 1.25
N GLU A 268 -14.92 -17.08 2.54
CA GLU A 268 -15.61 -16.29 3.58
C GLU A 268 -15.30 -14.80 3.42
N CYS A 269 -14.04 -14.44 3.14
CA CYS A 269 -13.65 -13.06 2.86
C CYS A 269 -14.40 -12.48 1.67
N HIS A 270 -14.44 -13.20 0.54
CA HIS A 270 -15.10 -12.77 -0.69
C HIS A 270 -16.60 -12.59 -0.47
N LYS A 271 -17.25 -13.55 0.23
CA LYS A 271 -18.66 -13.46 0.60
C LYS A 271 -18.94 -12.22 1.45
N ILE A 272 -18.21 -12.03 2.55
CA ILE A 272 -18.39 -10.85 3.43
C ILE A 272 -18.16 -9.55 2.64
N PHE A 273 -17.14 -9.52 1.77
CA PHE A 273 -16.81 -8.35 0.97
C PHE A 273 -17.94 -7.97 -0.01
N THR A 274 -18.43 -8.94 -0.78
CA THR A 274 -19.49 -8.74 -1.78
C THR A 274 -20.84 -8.45 -1.13
N GLU A 275 -21.21 -9.16 -0.05
CA GLU A 275 -22.44 -8.89 0.71
C GLU A 275 -22.45 -7.50 1.34
N ARG A 276 -21.30 -7.04 1.87
CA ARG A 276 -21.20 -5.72 2.52
C ARG A 276 -21.38 -4.56 1.55
N LEU A 277 -20.89 -4.73 0.32
CA LEU A 277 -20.94 -3.71 -0.73
C LEU A 277 -22.26 -3.75 -1.50
N GLY A 278 -22.80 -4.95 -1.76
CA GLY A 278 -24.06 -5.13 -2.46
C GLY A 278 -24.01 -4.72 -3.94
N ARG A 279 -25.18 -4.68 -4.58
CA ARG A 279 -25.34 -4.28 -5.98
C ARG A 279 -25.49 -2.76 -6.12
N THR A 280 -25.05 -2.24 -7.25
CA THR A 280 -25.19 -0.82 -7.61
C THR A 280 -25.35 -0.67 -9.14
N ASN A 281 -25.47 0.55 -9.63
CA ASN A 281 -25.57 0.86 -11.06
C ASN A 281 -24.65 2.03 -11.41
N VAL A 282 -23.35 1.73 -11.48
CA VAL A 282 -22.29 2.69 -11.77
C VAL A 282 -21.78 2.42 -13.19
N PRO A 283 -21.62 3.45 -14.02
CA PRO A 283 -21.14 3.27 -15.39
C PRO A 283 -19.68 2.76 -15.41
N ILE A 284 -19.31 2.08 -16.50
CA ILE A 284 -17.94 1.59 -16.73
C ILE A 284 -16.92 2.73 -16.83
N SER A 285 -17.36 3.95 -17.17
CA SER A 285 -16.53 5.15 -17.26
C SER A 285 -17.31 6.41 -16.93
N GLU A 286 -16.59 7.46 -16.54
CA GLU A 286 -17.10 8.83 -16.35
C GLU A 286 -16.48 9.74 -17.43
N ASP A 287 -17.14 10.84 -17.76
CA ASP A 287 -16.70 11.71 -18.86
C ASP A 287 -15.29 12.30 -18.62
N GLY A 288 -14.39 12.07 -19.58
CA GLY A 288 -12.97 12.44 -19.48
C GLY A 288 -12.10 11.55 -18.58
N TRP A 289 -12.68 10.64 -17.79
CA TRP A 289 -11.95 9.75 -16.88
C TRP A 289 -11.56 8.43 -17.53
N ILE A 290 -10.34 7.98 -17.23
CA ILE A 290 -9.84 6.66 -17.62
C ILE A 290 -10.00 5.69 -16.42
N PRO A 291 -10.69 4.55 -16.58
CA PRO A 291 -10.78 3.55 -15.53
C PRO A 291 -9.40 2.97 -15.17
N TYR A 292 -9.16 2.72 -13.88
CA TYR A 292 -7.94 2.07 -13.36
C TYR A 292 -7.92 0.55 -13.62
N CYS A 293 -8.25 0.15 -14.85
CA CYS A 293 -8.42 -1.23 -15.26
C CYS A 293 -7.09 -2.00 -15.22
N ILE A 294 -6.93 -2.86 -14.22
CA ILE A 294 -5.69 -3.62 -13.97
C ILE A 294 -5.28 -4.45 -15.22
N PRO A 295 -6.16 -5.26 -15.85
CA PRO A 295 -5.81 -5.98 -17.07
C PRO A 295 -5.33 -5.06 -18.22
N SER A 296 -5.98 -3.91 -18.41
CA SER A 296 -5.61 -2.97 -19.48
C SER A 296 -4.26 -2.30 -19.23
N ILE A 297 -3.94 -1.98 -17.97
CA ILE A 297 -2.62 -1.47 -17.58
C ILE A 297 -1.54 -2.53 -17.81
N ILE A 298 -1.81 -3.79 -17.44
CA ILE A 298 -0.89 -4.91 -17.68
C ILE A 298 -0.68 -5.12 -19.18
N LYS A 299 -1.74 -5.14 -19.98
CA LYS A 299 -1.64 -5.29 -21.44
C LYS A 299 -0.83 -4.16 -22.07
N ALA A 300 -1.01 -2.92 -21.61
CA ALA A 300 -0.23 -1.80 -22.09
C ALA A 300 1.27 -1.99 -21.84
N TYR A 301 1.67 -2.54 -20.68
CA TYR A 301 3.08 -2.86 -20.42
C TYR A 301 3.60 -4.11 -21.14
N ALA A 302 2.80 -5.16 -21.17
CA ALA A 302 3.20 -6.45 -21.76
C ALA A 302 3.28 -6.38 -23.29
N GLY A 303 2.67 -5.37 -23.91
CA GLY A 303 2.66 -5.22 -25.36
C GLY A 303 1.99 -6.41 -26.03
N GLU A 304 2.52 -6.84 -27.17
CA GLU A 304 1.99 -7.98 -27.91
C GLU A 304 2.45 -9.35 -27.41
N ASP A 305 3.40 -9.39 -26.48
CA ASP A 305 3.96 -10.64 -25.94
C ASP A 305 2.95 -11.46 -25.13
N ILE A 306 1.90 -10.81 -24.61
CA ILE A 306 0.82 -11.46 -23.85
C ILE A 306 -0.53 -11.05 -24.42
N LYS A 307 -1.38 -12.02 -24.71
CA LYS A 307 -2.74 -11.77 -25.20
C LYS A 307 -3.63 -11.28 -24.05
N MET A 308 -4.59 -10.40 -24.37
CA MET A 308 -5.58 -9.93 -23.39
C MET A 308 -6.34 -11.08 -22.74
N GLU A 309 -6.64 -12.12 -23.53
CA GLU A 309 -7.28 -13.36 -23.06
C GLU A 309 -6.50 -14.04 -21.93
N GLU A 310 -5.17 -14.17 -22.07
CA GLU A 310 -4.33 -14.79 -21.06
C GLU A 310 -4.34 -13.99 -19.75
N ILE A 311 -4.35 -12.66 -19.85
CA ILE A 311 -4.46 -11.76 -18.69
C ILE A 311 -5.83 -11.94 -18.02
N CYS A 312 -6.92 -11.91 -18.79
CA CYS A 312 -8.28 -12.01 -18.26
C CYS A 312 -8.56 -13.37 -17.63
N VAL A 313 -8.15 -14.47 -18.28
CA VAL A 313 -8.27 -15.83 -17.75
C VAL A 313 -7.49 -15.97 -16.45
N CYS A 314 -6.25 -15.48 -16.39
CA CYS A 314 -5.41 -15.57 -15.20
C CYS A 314 -5.98 -14.77 -14.02
N LEU A 315 -6.50 -13.58 -14.27
CA LEU A 315 -6.97 -12.66 -13.22
C LEU A 315 -8.48 -12.79 -12.90
N GLY A 316 -9.24 -13.52 -13.72
CA GLY A 316 -10.67 -13.79 -13.52
C GLY A 316 -11.59 -12.68 -14.03
N TYR A 317 -11.23 -11.99 -15.11
CA TYR A 317 -12.07 -10.94 -15.71
C TYR A 317 -12.80 -11.43 -16.97
N ASP A 318 -13.93 -10.78 -17.28
CA ASP A 318 -14.63 -10.95 -18.55
C ASP A 318 -13.85 -10.35 -19.72
N LEU A 319 -13.56 -11.16 -20.74
CA LEU A 319 -12.70 -10.76 -21.86
C LEU A 319 -13.33 -9.65 -22.71
N GLU A 320 -14.63 -9.74 -23.00
CA GLU A 320 -15.30 -8.79 -23.90
C GLU A 320 -15.33 -7.39 -23.28
N LEU A 321 -15.72 -7.31 -22.00
CA LEU A 321 -15.72 -6.08 -21.23
C LEU A 321 -14.33 -5.44 -21.18
N ILE A 322 -13.32 -6.20 -20.78
CA ILE A 322 -11.96 -5.69 -20.64
C ILE A 322 -11.36 -5.27 -21.98
N SER A 323 -11.60 -6.04 -23.04
CA SER A 323 -11.15 -5.69 -24.39
C SER A 323 -11.80 -4.39 -24.88
N GLY A 324 -13.10 -4.21 -24.59
CA GLY A 324 -13.81 -2.96 -24.84
C GLY A 324 -13.17 -1.76 -24.14
N ILE A 325 -12.90 -1.89 -22.83
CA ILE A 325 -12.23 -0.85 -22.05
C ILE A 325 -10.83 -0.55 -22.60
N HIS A 326 -10.04 -1.58 -22.90
CA HIS A 326 -8.68 -1.39 -23.39
C HIS A 326 -8.66 -0.66 -24.73
N ARG A 327 -9.54 -1.03 -25.66
CA ARG A 327 -9.65 -0.38 -26.97
C ARG A 327 -10.06 1.09 -26.84
N THR A 328 -11.02 1.38 -25.97
CA THR A 328 -11.54 2.74 -25.81
C THR A 328 -10.54 3.67 -25.13
N PHE A 329 -9.82 3.20 -24.10
CA PHE A 329 -9.03 4.08 -23.23
C PHE A 329 -7.52 3.87 -23.30
N PHE A 330 -7.02 2.69 -23.67
CA PHE A 330 -5.61 2.32 -23.52
C PHE A 330 -4.85 2.17 -24.83
N THR A 331 -5.53 1.92 -25.96
CA THR A 331 -4.88 1.90 -27.29
C THR A 331 -4.05 3.15 -27.61
N PRO A 332 -4.47 4.38 -27.25
CA PRO A 332 -3.65 5.58 -27.47
C PRO A 332 -2.33 5.61 -26.68
N PHE A 333 -2.21 4.77 -25.65
CA PHE A 333 -1.07 4.77 -24.75
C PHE A 333 -0.04 3.68 -25.02
N ASN A 334 -0.22 2.85 -26.07
CA ASN A 334 0.66 1.72 -26.37
C ASN A 334 2.14 2.16 -26.37
N PRO A 335 2.94 1.78 -25.35
CA PRO A 335 4.27 2.31 -25.12
C PRO A 335 5.26 1.89 -26.22
N PHE A 336 4.99 0.83 -26.97
CA PHE A 336 5.94 0.27 -27.93
C PHE A 336 6.17 1.12 -29.20
N HIS A 337 5.53 2.28 -29.34
CA HIS A 337 5.97 3.30 -30.31
C HIS A 337 7.15 4.15 -29.83
N HIS A 338 7.52 4.12 -28.54
CA HIS A 338 8.63 4.90 -27.98
C HIS A 338 9.69 4.10 -27.19
N PHE A 339 9.43 2.84 -26.81
CA PHE A 339 10.38 2.03 -26.03
C PHE A 339 11.48 1.32 -26.84
N SER A 340 11.65 1.63 -28.13
CA SER A 340 12.77 1.15 -28.96
C SER A 340 14.17 1.58 -28.46
N HIS A 341 14.27 2.36 -27.37
CA HIS A 341 15.55 2.79 -26.79
C HIS A 341 15.82 2.35 -25.34
N PHE A 342 14.91 1.64 -24.65
CA PHE A 342 15.19 1.15 -23.29
C PHE A 342 15.56 -0.34 -23.32
N ASN A 343 16.84 -0.63 -23.54
CA ASN A 343 17.40 -1.98 -23.35
C ASN A 343 18.02 -2.07 -21.94
N PRO A 344 17.32 -2.66 -20.94
CA PRO A 344 17.83 -2.78 -19.57
C PRO A 344 19.05 -3.72 -19.45
N PHE A 345 19.40 -4.46 -20.52
CA PHE A 345 20.55 -5.36 -20.53
C PHE A 345 21.89 -4.68 -20.90
N ASN A 346 21.90 -3.40 -21.26
CA ASN A 346 23.14 -2.66 -21.58
C ASN A 346 23.97 -2.24 -20.33
N TYR A 347 23.51 -2.51 -19.12
CA TYR A 347 24.23 -2.16 -17.87
C TYR A 347 24.99 -3.31 -17.21
N ILE A 348 25.07 -4.48 -17.85
CA ILE A 348 25.98 -5.54 -17.40
C ILE A 348 27.18 -5.56 -18.33
N ARG A 349 28.19 -4.72 -18.06
CA ARG A 349 29.54 -4.98 -18.56
C ARG A 349 30.19 -6.03 -17.66
N PRO A 350 30.72 -7.13 -18.19
CA PRO A 350 31.53 -8.04 -17.40
C PRO A 350 32.85 -7.35 -17.04
N ALA A 351 33.24 -7.50 -15.78
CA ALA A 351 34.61 -7.28 -15.33
C ALA A 351 35.46 -8.50 -15.65
#